data_AF-A0A7C0UTM6-F1
#
_entry.id   AF-A0A7C0UTM6-F1
#
_cell.length_a   1.000
_cell.length_b   1.000
_cell.length_c   1.000
_cell.angle_alpha   90.00
_cell.angle_beta   90.00
_cell.angle_gamma   90.00
#
_symmetry.space_group_name_H-M   'P 1'
#
loop_
_entity.id
_entity.type
_entity.pdbx_description
1 polymer ?
#
loop_
_entity_poly.entity_id
_entity_poly.type
_entity_poly.pdbx_seq_one_letter_code
_entity_poly.pdbx_strand_id
1 'polypeptide(L)'
;MDAVTALKTYGVALLLGALIGIEREYSKKEKTHYLAGLRSFALASTLGAVSAHLSQLISAWFLPLGFLAFASAVIVSYVITASRDVTLGMTTEISLFLSFGIGAL
;
A
#
# COMPACT_ATOMS: atom_id res chain seq x y z
N MET A 1 -14.12 -5.78 -17.31
CA MET A 1 -12.71 -5.91 -17.73
C MET A 1 -12.47 -7.28 -18.29
N ASP A 2 -11.77 -7.39 -19.41
CA ASP A 2 -11.31 -8.68 -19.93
C ASP A 2 -10.27 -9.31 -18.99
N ALA A 3 -10.23 -10.64 -18.92
CA ALA A 3 -9.35 -11.36 -17.99
C ALA A 3 -7.85 -11.03 -18.19
N VAL A 4 -7.44 -10.81 -19.45
CA VAL A 4 -6.07 -10.42 -19.79
C VAL A 4 -5.72 -9.04 -19.25
N THR A 5 -6.65 -8.09 -19.34
CA THR A 5 -6.49 -6.73 -18.82
C THR A 5 -6.42 -6.74 -17.30
N ALA A 6 -7.27 -7.53 -16.64
CA ALA A 6 -7.24 -7.70 -15.19
C ALA A 6 -5.89 -8.27 -14.71
N LEU A 7 -5.40 -9.33 -15.36
CA LEU A 7 -4.10 -9.93 -15.02
C LEU A 7 -2.95 -8.91 -15.18
N LYS A 8 -2.99 -8.10 -16.25
CA LYS A 8 -2.01 -7.04 -16.47
C LYS A 8 -2.07 -5.97 -15.38
N THR A 9 -3.26 -5.44 -15.06
CA THR A 9 -3.41 -4.39 -14.04
C THR A 9 -2.98 -4.87 -12.67
N TYR A 10 -3.46 -6.02 -12.22
CA TYR A 10 -3.09 -6.56 -10.91
C TYR A 10 -1.61 -6.97 -10.85
N GLY A 11 -1.07 -7.55 -11.93
CA GLY A 11 0.34 -7.89 -12.03
C GLY A 11 1.25 -6.66 -11.97
N VAL A 12 0.92 -5.60 -12.70
CA VAL A 12 1.66 -4.32 -12.67
C VAL A 12 1.56 -3.67 -11.29
N ALA A 13 0.37 -3.61 -10.70
CA ALA A 13 0.20 -3.06 -9.36
C ALA A 13 1.05 -3.81 -8.32
N LEU A 14 1.03 -5.15 -8.37
CA LEU A 14 1.83 -5.99 -7.47
C LEU A 14 3.34 -5.78 -7.69
N LEU A 15 3.80 -5.74 -8.95
CA LEU A 15 5.21 -5.51 -9.27
C LEU A 15 5.68 -4.12 -8.85
N LEU A 16 4.89 -3.08 -9.07
CA LEU A 16 5.23 -1.71 -8.65
C LEU A 16 5.29 -1.59 -7.13
N GLY A 17 4.30 -2.14 -6.42
CA GLY A 17 4.33 -2.20 -4.95
C GLY A 17 5.52 -3.01 -4.44
N ALA A 18 5.82 -4.14 -5.07
CA ALA A 18 6.98 -4.94 -4.72
C ALA A 18 8.29 -4.16 -4.94
N LEU A 19 8.45 -3.49 -6.09
CA LEU A 19 9.64 -2.71 -6.41
C LEU A 19 9.90 -1.61 -5.36
N ILE A 20 8.87 -0.84 -5.00
CA ILE A 20 8.95 0.19 -3.94
C ILE A 20 9.39 -0.44 -2.62
N GLY A 21 8.83 -1.61 -2.30
CA GLY A 21 9.17 -2.37 -1.12
C GLY A 21 10.64 -2.85 -1.09
N ILE A 22 11.16 -3.31 -2.23
CA ILE A 22 12.56 -3.74 -2.37
C ILE A 22 13.50 -2.55 -2.21
N GLU A 23 13.28 -1.45 -2.93
CA GLU A 23 14.11 -0.24 -2.84
C GLU A 23 14.23 0.27 -1.41
N ARG A 24 13.11 0.23 -0.68
CA ARG A 24 13.07 0.65 0.71
C ARG A 24 13.75 -0.33 1.66
N GLU A 25 13.67 -1.64 1.38
CA GLU A 25 14.41 -2.66 2.13
C GLU A 25 15.91 -2.64 1.82
N TYR A 26 16.30 -2.20 0.62
CA TYR A 26 17.70 -2.04 0.22
C TYR A 26 18.33 -0.76 0.79
N SER A 27 17.54 0.31 0.92
CA SER A 27 17.93 1.55 1.61
C SER A 27 18.08 1.39 3.13
N LYS A 28 17.78 0.21 3.67
CA LYS A 28 17.75 -0.13 5.10
C LYS A 28 19.13 -0.33 5.74
N LYS A 29 20.14 0.41 5.28
CA LYS A 29 21.51 0.38 5.84
C LYS A 29 21.63 1.11 7.19
N GLU A 30 20.64 1.91 7.57
CA GLU A 30 20.59 2.59 8.88
C GLU A 30 19.55 1.94 9.81
N LYS A 31 19.90 1.87 11.11
CA LYS A 31 19.23 1.12 12.20
C LYS A 31 17.83 1.65 12.58
N THR A 32 17.05 2.14 11.64
CA THR A 32 15.71 2.67 11.88
C THR A 32 14.69 1.55 11.72
N HIS A 33 13.84 1.34 12.74
CA HIS A 33 12.75 0.36 12.63
C HIS A 33 11.63 0.95 11.78
N TYR A 34 11.18 0.17 10.81
CA TYR A 34 10.29 0.62 9.76
C TYR A 34 8.99 -0.19 9.81
N LEU A 35 7.84 0.49 9.74
CA LEU A 35 6.49 -0.11 9.87
C LEU A 35 6.13 -1.15 8.81
N ALA A 36 6.80 -1.10 7.65
CA ALA A 36 6.40 -1.84 6.46
C ALA A 36 7.61 -2.26 5.66
N GLY A 37 7.56 -3.46 5.09
CA GLY A 37 8.56 -4.00 4.15
C GLY A 37 7.94 -4.38 2.81
N LEU A 38 8.67 -5.17 2.01
CA LEU A 38 8.26 -5.62 0.68
C LEU A 38 6.77 -6.02 0.57
N ARG A 39 6.34 -6.91 1.46
CA ARG A 39 5.00 -7.49 1.44
C ARG A 39 3.91 -6.45 1.65
N SER A 40 4.12 -5.48 2.54
CA SER A 40 3.14 -4.45 2.88
C SER A 40 2.86 -3.53 1.68
N PHE A 41 3.90 -3.15 0.92
CA PHE A 41 3.71 -2.33 -0.29
C PHE A 41 3.03 -3.09 -1.42
N ALA A 42 3.43 -4.34 -1.66
CA ALA A 42 2.78 -5.18 -2.67
C ALA A 42 1.29 -5.39 -2.36
N LEU A 43 0.95 -5.59 -1.09
CA LEU A 43 -0.45 -5.70 -0.65
C LEU A 43 -1.18 -4.35 -0.75
N ALA A 44 -0.53 -3.24 -0.39
CA ALA A 44 -1.13 -1.91 -0.47
C ALA A 44 -1.50 -1.52 -1.92
N SER A 45 -0.60 -1.74 -2.87
CA SER A 45 -0.86 -1.46 -4.29
C SER A 45 -1.93 -2.40 -4.86
N THR A 46 -1.88 -3.68 -4.54
CA THR A 46 -2.92 -4.62 -4.98
C THR A 46 -4.29 -4.25 -4.42
N LEU A 47 -4.36 -3.81 -3.15
CA LEU A 47 -5.60 -3.35 -2.53
C LEU A 47 -6.16 -2.08 -3.21
N GLY A 48 -5.28 -1.15 -3.61
CA GLY A 48 -5.65 0.02 -4.42
C GLY A 48 -6.30 -0.38 -5.74
N ALA A 49 -5.67 -1.30 -6.48
CA ALA A 49 -6.18 -1.81 -7.76
C ALA A 49 -7.54 -2.50 -7.61
N VAL A 50 -7.68 -3.32 -6.56
CA VAL A 50 -8.95 -4.00 -6.26
C VAL A 50 -10.04 -2.99 -5.91
N SER A 51 -9.72 -1.97 -5.09
CA SER A 51 -10.66 -0.93 -4.68
C SER A 51 -11.13 -0.08 -5.88
N ALA A 52 -10.23 0.27 -6.79
CA ALA A 52 -10.56 1.00 -8.01
C ALA A 52 -11.44 0.16 -8.96
N HIS A 53 -11.14 -1.13 -9.11
CA HIS A 53 -11.95 -2.01 -9.94
C HIS A 53 -13.36 -2.22 -9.36
N LEU A 54 -13.48 -2.45 -8.04
CA LEU A 54 -14.79 -2.54 -7.37
C LEU A 54 -15.59 -1.23 -7.47
N SER A 55 -14.90 -0.09 -7.45
CA SER A 55 -15.51 1.22 -7.64
C SER A 55 -16.23 1.35 -8.99
N GLN A 56 -15.67 0.74 -10.04
CA GLN A 56 -16.28 0.70 -11.37
C GLN A 56 -17.40 -0.34 -11.49
N LEU A 57 -17.31 -1.47 -10.77
CA LEU A 57 -18.28 -2.57 -10.88
C LEU A 57 -19.55 -2.36 -10.03
N ILE A 58 -19.40 -1.84 -8.81
CA ILE A 58 -20.48 -1.81 -7.83
C ILE A 58 -20.91 -0.38 -7.53
N SER A 59 -19.98 0.45 -7.06
CA SER A 59 -20.28 1.84 -6.69
C SER A 59 -19.00 2.65 -6.50
N ALA A 60 -19.03 3.91 -6.95
CA ALA A 60 -17.91 4.85 -6.83
C ALA A 60 -17.39 5.03 -5.37
N TRP A 61 -18.21 4.67 -4.37
CA TRP A 61 -17.84 4.73 -2.96
C TRP A 61 -16.82 3.68 -2.51
N PHE A 62 -16.63 2.57 -3.25
CA PHE A 62 -15.70 1.53 -2.84
C PHE A 62 -14.24 1.99 -2.78
N LEU A 63 -13.83 2.91 -3.66
CA LEU A 63 -12.48 3.45 -3.65
C LEU A 63 -12.19 4.31 -2.41
N PRO A 64 -12.97 5.37 -2.09
CA PRO A 64 -12.74 6.16 -0.88
C PRO A 64 -12.94 5.35 0.41
N LEU A 65 -13.88 4.39 0.42
CA LEU A 65 -14.09 3.53 1.59
C LEU A 65 -12.93 2.55 1.80
N GLY A 66 -12.41 1.95 0.72
CA GLY A 66 -11.21 1.12 0.75
C GLY A 66 -9.97 1.88 1.20
N PHE A 67 -9.80 3.11 0.71
CA PHE A 67 -8.73 4.00 1.15
C PHE A 67 -8.85 4.35 2.64
N LEU A 68 -10.05 4.68 3.14
CA LEU A 68 -10.29 4.95 4.56
C LEU A 68 -10.01 3.74 5.46
N ALA A 69 -10.43 2.54 5.02
CA ALA A 69 -10.14 1.31 5.75
C ALA A 69 -8.63 1.02 5.78
N PHE A 70 -7.93 1.22 4.67
CA PHE A 70 -6.48 1.10 4.62
C PHE A 70 -5.77 2.16 5.49
N ALA A 71 -6.19 3.42 5.41
CA ALA A 71 -5.64 4.51 6.19
C ALA A 71 -5.78 4.27 7.69
N SER A 72 -6.96 3.84 8.14
CA SER A 72 -7.18 3.52 9.55
C SER A 72 -6.29 2.36 10.01
N ALA A 73 -6.12 1.31 9.20
CA ALA A 73 -5.20 0.21 9.53
C ALA A 73 -3.74 0.67 9.66
N VAL A 74 -3.27 1.56 8.76
CA VAL A 74 -1.93 2.15 8.83
C VAL A 74 -1.76 3.00 10.08
N ILE A 75 -2.74 3.87 10.39
CA ILE A 75 -2.72 4.73 11.59
C ILE A 75 -2.69 3.87 12.87
N VAL A 76 -3.52 2.82 12.96
CA VAL A 76 -3.53 1.91 14.11
C VAL A 76 -2.17 1.24 14.28
N SER A 77 -1.58 0.74 13.18
CA SER A 77 -0.24 0.14 13.19
C SER A 77 0.84 1.15 13.64
N TYR A 78 0.75 2.39 13.20
CA TYR A 78 1.64 3.48 13.63
C TYR A 78 1.52 3.72 15.12
N VAL A 79 0.31 3.94 15.64
CA VAL A 79 0.08 4.24 17.06
C VAL A 79 0.57 3.10 17.95
N ILE A 80 0.31 1.84 17.57
CA ILE A 80 0.78 0.66 18.33
C ILE A 80 2.31 0.54 18.30
N THR A 81 2.96 0.95 17.21
CA THR A 81 4.42 0.83 17.09
C THR A 81 5.14 2.02 17.72
N ALA A 82 4.59 3.22 17.58
CA ALA A 82 5.10 4.45 18.18
C ALA A 82 5.04 4.39 19.72
N SER A 83 4.00 3.74 20.27
CA SER A 83 3.87 3.51 21.72
C SER A 83 4.90 2.53 22.31
N ARG A 84 5.73 1.89 21.48
CA ARG A 84 6.82 1.00 21.92
C ARG A 84 8.20 1.70 21.92
N ASP A 85 8.23 3.03 21.95
CA ASP A 85 9.45 3.86 21.86
C ASP A 85 10.33 3.56 20.62
N VAL A 86 9.69 3.09 19.56
CA VAL A 86 10.35 2.83 18.28
C VAL A 86 10.29 4.10 17.44
N THR A 87 11.44 4.59 16.98
CA THR A 87 11.50 5.72 16.04
C THR A 87 10.96 5.28 14.69
N LEU A 88 9.85 5.89 14.27
CA LEU A 88 9.20 5.61 13.00
C LEU A 88 9.48 6.74 12.00
N GLY A 89 9.88 6.36 10.79
CA GLY A 89 10.08 7.32 9.71
C GLY A 89 8.75 7.65 9.01
N MET A 90 8.28 8.90 9.12
CA MET A 90 7.04 9.39 8.48
C MET A 90 6.98 9.15 6.96
N THR A 91 8.13 9.16 6.28
CA THR A 91 8.24 8.88 4.83
C THR A 91 7.74 7.49 4.45
N THR A 92 7.87 6.51 5.36
CA THR A 92 7.38 5.14 5.18
C THR A 92 5.88 5.07 4.96
N GLU A 93 5.16 5.81 5.77
CA GLU A 93 3.70 5.78 5.83
C GLU A 93 3.15 6.47 4.60
N ILE A 94 3.74 7.63 4.26
CA ILE A 94 3.44 8.36 3.03
C ILE A 94 3.67 7.46 1.81
N SER A 95 4.77 6.70 1.77
CA SER A 95 5.00 5.73 0.69
C SER A 95 3.93 4.63 0.63
N LEU A 96 3.37 4.20 1.78
CA LEU A 96 2.28 3.21 1.79
C LEU A 96 1.01 3.76 1.14
N PHE A 97 0.65 5.01 1.47
CA PHE A 97 -0.48 5.71 0.86
C PHE A 97 -0.27 5.91 -0.64
N LEU A 98 0.94 6.31 -1.05
CA LEU A 98 1.32 6.42 -2.46
C LEU A 98 1.20 5.08 -3.19
N SER A 99 1.63 3.98 -2.56
CA SER A 99 1.57 2.65 -3.16
C SER A 99 0.14 2.19 -3.41
N PHE A 100 -0.78 2.45 -2.46
CA PHE A 100 -2.21 2.25 -2.69
C PHE A 100 -2.71 3.10 -3.87
N GLY A 101 -2.34 4.39 -3.91
CA GLY A 101 -2.72 5.29 -5.00
C GLY A 101 -2.23 4.82 -6.37
N ILE A 102 -0.98 4.38 -6.46
CA ILE A 102 -0.38 3.82 -7.68
C ILE A 102 -1.14 2.58 -8.15
N GLY A 103 -1.55 1.72 -7.24
CA GLY A 103 -2.36 0.57 -7.59
C GLY A 103 -3.77 0.91 -8.06
N ALA A 104 -4.35 2.00 -7.53
CA ALA A 104 -5.69 2.45 -7.88
C ALA A 104 -5.79 3.18 -9.24
N LEU A 105 -4.66 3.44 -9.91
CA LEU A 105 -4.57 4.02 -11.26
C LEU A 105 -4.83 2.95 -12.33
#